data_AF-A0A671SN22-F1
#
_entry.id   AF-A0A671SN22-F1
#
_cell.length_a   1.000
_cell.length_b   1.000
_cell.length_c   1.000
_cell.angle_alpha   90.00
_cell.angle_beta   90.00
_cell.angle_gamma   90.00
#
_symmetry.space_group_name_H-M   'P 1'
#
loop_
_entity.id
_entity.type
_entity.pdbx_description
1 polymer ?
#
loop_
_entity_poly.entity_id
_entity_poly.type
_entity_poly.pdbx_seq_one_letter_code
_entity_poly.pdbx_strand_id
1 'polypeptide(L)'
;LVAGSYRSLVFMVYGMLAVFTSMGWAYVMLILSHCVLLYSISLVKLRWLCFIAGLTTLATFKMEPFISWQAGFVTGNFELRPLLFYGGCGFTIMRSMSFALENCEKKDGNYSILELLKYNFYLPFFYFGPIMTFDKFYIQANNPNLTRKDGEMWNISLQGLLHLGVIMIVAALLHFMYILTIPSDMKLLKNISDWALGMYAFTCILGLAYLNLVYDWVKAAVMFGVINTISRLDHLDPPKPPKCITMLYVFSET
;
A
#
# COMPACT_ATOMS: atom_id res chain seq x y z
N LEU A 1 4.29 3.82 31.79
CA LEU A 1 4.17 2.35 31.84
C LEU A 1 2.83 1.83 31.28
N VAL A 2 1.68 2.51 31.47
CA VAL A 2 0.39 2.10 30.87
C VAL A 2 0.25 2.42 29.36
N ALA A 3 0.93 3.45 28.87
CA ALA A 3 0.79 3.92 27.48
C ALA A 3 1.27 2.93 26.40
N GLY A 4 2.21 2.02 26.71
CA GLY A 4 2.76 1.08 25.74
C GLY A 4 1.79 -0.04 25.36
N SER A 5 1.07 -0.61 26.34
CA SER A 5 0.19 -1.77 26.13
C SER A 5 -1.05 -1.46 25.28
N TYR A 6 -1.55 -0.23 25.30
CA TYR A 6 -2.74 0.16 24.53
C TYR A 6 -2.42 0.84 23.20
N ARG A 7 -1.15 1.11 22.90
CA ARG A 7 -0.72 1.85 21.70
C ARG A 7 -1.24 1.20 20.41
N SER A 8 -1.05 -0.11 20.25
CA SER A 8 -1.50 -0.83 19.06
C SER A 8 -3.03 -0.81 18.90
N LEU A 9 -3.77 -0.78 20.02
CA LEU A 9 -5.23 -0.63 20.04
C LEU A 9 -5.64 0.79 19.62
N VAL A 10 -4.95 1.82 20.11
CA VAL A 10 -5.20 3.22 19.70
C VAL A 10 -5.00 3.38 18.19
N PHE A 11 -3.91 2.83 17.63
CA PHE A 11 -3.69 2.86 16.18
C PHE A 11 -4.81 2.16 15.40
N MET A 12 -5.26 1.00 15.87
CA MET A 12 -6.38 0.28 15.27
C MET A 12 -7.67 1.10 15.27
N VAL A 13 -8.04 1.70 16.41
CA VAL A 13 -9.26 2.50 16.54
C VAL A 13 -9.17 3.75 15.66
N TYR A 14 -8.04 4.43 15.67
CA TYR A 14 -7.80 5.59 14.83
C TYR A 14 -7.91 5.26 13.33
N GLY A 15 -7.27 4.17 12.88
CA GLY A 15 -7.36 3.74 11.49
C GLY A 15 -8.76 3.28 11.10
N MET A 16 -9.47 2.55 11.97
CA MET A 16 -10.86 2.16 11.72
C MET A 16 -11.79 3.37 11.59
N LEU A 17 -11.63 4.38 12.45
CA LEU A 17 -12.39 5.63 12.37
C LEU A 17 -12.05 6.40 11.08
N ALA A 18 -10.77 6.53 10.73
CA ALA A 18 -10.36 7.22 9.51
C ALA A 18 -10.88 6.54 8.23
N VAL A 19 -10.87 5.21 8.19
CA VAL A 19 -11.44 4.42 7.07
C VAL A 19 -12.96 4.57 7.05
N PHE A 20 -13.61 4.53 8.20
CA PHE A 20 -15.06 4.75 8.30
C PHE A 20 -15.47 6.13 7.79
N THR A 21 -14.76 7.20 8.16
CA THR A 21 -15.09 8.57 7.74
C THR A 21 -14.81 8.82 6.26
N SER A 22 -13.78 8.17 5.68
CA SER A 22 -13.41 8.36 4.28
C SER A 22 -14.22 7.50 3.31
N MET A 23 -14.53 6.25 3.68
CA MET A 23 -15.16 5.27 2.79
C MET A 23 -16.59 4.87 3.20
N GLY A 24 -16.98 5.11 4.44
CA GLY A 24 -18.27 4.73 4.97
C GLY A 24 -18.32 3.31 5.53
N TRP A 25 -19.44 3.01 6.16
CA TRP A 25 -19.66 1.77 6.91
C TRP A 25 -19.58 0.51 6.04
N ALA A 26 -20.11 0.57 4.82
CA ALA A 26 -20.23 -0.59 3.94
C ALA A 26 -18.84 -1.12 3.52
N TYR A 27 -17.89 -0.22 3.29
CA TYR A 27 -16.50 -0.56 3.03
C TYR A 27 -15.80 -1.16 4.26
N VAL A 28 -16.01 -0.59 5.45
CA VAL A 28 -15.45 -1.15 6.69
C VAL A 28 -15.96 -2.58 6.92
N MET A 29 -17.25 -2.83 6.69
CA MET A 29 -17.82 -4.18 6.82
C MET A 29 -17.24 -5.15 5.79
N LEU A 30 -16.98 -4.71 4.56
CA LEU A 30 -16.30 -5.53 3.55
C LEU A 30 -14.89 -5.92 4.02
N ILE A 31 -14.11 -4.96 4.51
CA ILE A 31 -12.75 -5.20 5.04
C ILE A 31 -12.78 -6.17 6.24
N LEU A 32 -13.71 -5.96 7.18
CA LEU A 32 -13.90 -6.86 8.32
C LEU A 32 -14.30 -8.27 7.87
N SER A 33 -15.15 -8.40 6.84
CA SER A 33 -15.57 -9.69 6.31
C SER A 33 -14.38 -10.49 5.76
N HIS A 34 -13.45 -9.84 5.05
CA HIS A 34 -12.22 -10.47 4.57
C HIS A 34 -11.30 -10.88 5.72
N CYS A 35 -11.20 -10.06 6.76
CA CYS A 35 -10.42 -10.39 7.96
C CYS A 35 -10.99 -11.63 8.66
N VAL A 36 -12.31 -11.69 8.87
CA VAL A 36 -12.98 -12.84 9.51
C VAL A 36 -12.85 -14.09 8.65
N LEU A 37 -13.00 -13.98 7.33
CA LEU A 37 -12.86 -15.10 6.40
C LEU A 37 -11.45 -15.71 6.47
N LEU A 38 -10.40 -14.90 6.30
CA LEU A 38 -9.02 -15.40 6.31
C LEU A 38 -8.58 -15.84 7.70
N TYR A 39 -9.06 -15.18 8.76
CA TYR A 39 -8.86 -15.64 10.14
C TYR A 39 -9.44 -17.04 10.35
N SER A 40 -10.68 -17.26 9.94
CA SER A 40 -11.38 -18.54 10.10
C SER A 40 -10.65 -19.66 9.36
N ILE A 41 -10.18 -19.40 8.14
CA ILE A 41 -9.39 -20.35 7.35
C ILE A 41 -8.05 -20.65 8.02
N SER A 42 -7.42 -19.65 8.64
CA SER A 42 -6.16 -19.85 9.36
C SER A 42 -6.27 -20.78 10.58
N LEU A 43 -7.47 -20.92 11.16
CA LEU A 43 -7.71 -21.82 12.29
C LEU A 43 -7.55 -23.30 11.90
N VAL A 44 -7.71 -23.62 10.61
CA VAL A 44 -7.52 -24.98 10.07
C VAL A 44 -6.03 -25.37 10.00
N LYS A 45 -5.11 -24.40 10.13
CA LYS A 45 -3.65 -24.58 10.11
C LYS A 45 -3.08 -25.18 8.82
N LEU A 46 -3.82 -25.10 7.70
CA LEU A 46 -3.36 -25.54 6.39
C LEU A 46 -2.84 -24.35 5.57
N ARG A 47 -1.51 -24.32 5.34
CA ARG A 47 -0.83 -23.21 4.64
C ARG A 47 -1.34 -23.01 3.21
N TRP A 48 -1.49 -24.11 2.46
CA TRP A 48 -1.96 -24.07 1.08
C TRP A 48 -3.38 -23.52 0.98
N LEU A 49 -4.24 -23.84 1.96
CA LEU A 49 -5.61 -23.35 2.01
C LEU A 49 -5.63 -21.83 2.26
N CYS A 50 -4.80 -21.32 3.17
CA CYS A 50 -4.67 -19.89 3.42
C CYS A 50 -4.19 -19.12 2.18
N PHE A 51 -3.23 -19.70 1.45
CA PHE A 51 -2.69 -19.10 0.24
C PHE A 51 -3.72 -19.08 -0.90
N ILE A 52 -4.37 -20.22 -1.17
CA ILE A 52 -5.45 -20.30 -2.18
C ILE A 52 -6.58 -19.35 -1.82
N ALA A 53 -7.06 -19.36 -0.57
CA ALA A 53 -8.16 -18.50 -0.15
C ALA A 53 -7.84 -17.01 -0.33
N GLY A 54 -6.63 -16.58 0.05
CA GLY A 54 -6.22 -15.20 -0.15
C GLY A 54 -6.09 -14.84 -1.63
N LEU A 55 -5.54 -15.72 -2.47
CA LEU A 55 -5.44 -15.48 -3.92
C LEU A 55 -6.81 -15.47 -4.60
N THR A 56 -7.70 -16.38 -4.25
CA THR A 56 -9.08 -16.39 -4.74
C THR A 56 -9.81 -15.12 -4.34
N THR A 57 -9.67 -14.67 -3.09
CA THR A 57 -10.26 -13.42 -2.61
C THR A 57 -9.68 -12.20 -3.33
N LEU A 58 -8.40 -12.22 -3.71
CA LEU A 58 -7.81 -11.16 -4.51
C LEU A 58 -8.33 -11.18 -5.95
N ALA A 59 -8.48 -12.37 -6.53
CA ALA A 59 -8.98 -12.56 -7.89
C ALA A 59 -10.43 -12.08 -8.05
N THR A 60 -11.28 -12.19 -7.02
CA THR A 60 -12.68 -11.73 -7.11
C THR A 60 -12.79 -10.24 -7.45
N PHE A 61 -11.83 -9.39 -7.08
CA PHE A 61 -11.85 -7.96 -7.44
C PHE A 61 -11.76 -7.70 -8.95
N LYS A 62 -11.35 -8.70 -9.73
CA LYS A 62 -11.17 -8.62 -11.19
C LYS A 62 -12.05 -9.61 -11.96
N MET A 63 -13.02 -10.26 -11.32
CA MET A 63 -13.91 -11.23 -11.94
C MET A 63 -15.39 -10.81 -11.83
N GLU A 64 -16.17 -11.05 -12.88
CA GLU A 64 -17.64 -10.96 -12.79
C GLU A 64 -18.20 -12.18 -12.02
N PRO A 65 -19.30 -12.04 -11.27
CA PRO A 65 -20.16 -10.86 -11.11
C PRO A 65 -19.68 -9.85 -10.05
N PHE A 66 -18.51 -10.07 -9.45
CA PHE A 66 -18.06 -9.25 -8.31
C PHE A 66 -17.66 -7.83 -8.71
N ILE A 67 -17.16 -7.63 -9.94
CA ILE A 67 -16.89 -6.29 -10.47
C ILE A 67 -18.17 -5.43 -10.52
N SER A 68 -19.25 -5.98 -11.08
CA SER A 68 -20.53 -5.25 -11.13
C SER A 68 -21.12 -5.03 -9.73
N TRP A 69 -20.99 -5.99 -8.83
CA TRP A 69 -21.43 -5.84 -7.43
C TRP A 69 -20.64 -4.76 -6.67
N GLN A 70 -19.31 -4.74 -6.80
CA GLN A 70 -18.46 -3.78 -6.09
C GLN A 70 -18.55 -2.36 -6.66
N ALA A 71 -19.09 -2.18 -7.87
CA ALA A 71 -19.25 -0.88 -8.52
C ALA A 71 -20.02 0.13 -7.64
N GLY A 72 -20.99 -0.34 -6.85
CA GLY A 72 -21.74 0.50 -5.91
C GLY A 72 -20.91 1.05 -4.74
N PHE A 73 -19.77 0.41 -4.41
CA PHE A 73 -18.83 0.89 -3.38
C PHE A 73 -17.74 1.78 -3.98
N VAL A 74 -17.32 1.46 -5.20
CA VAL A 74 -16.26 2.16 -5.94
C VAL A 74 -16.72 3.52 -6.43
N THR A 75 -17.97 3.62 -6.90
CA THR A 75 -18.54 4.87 -7.40
C THR A 75 -18.95 5.77 -6.23
N GLY A 76 -18.63 7.06 -6.33
CA GLY A 76 -18.97 8.06 -5.32
C GLY A 76 -18.43 9.44 -5.69
N ASN A 77 -18.75 10.43 -4.87
CA ASN A 77 -18.46 11.85 -5.15
C ASN A 77 -16.97 12.24 -5.02
N PHE A 78 -16.09 11.29 -4.72
CA PHE A 78 -14.68 11.53 -4.44
C PHE A 78 -13.81 10.82 -5.47
N GLU A 79 -13.03 11.58 -6.25
CA GLU A 79 -12.26 11.06 -7.38
C GLU A 79 -11.23 9.98 -7.01
N LEU A 80 -10.68 10.04 -5.79
CA LEU A 80 -9.70 9.07 -5.29
C LEU A 80 -10.36 7.81 -4.68
N ARG A 81 -11.69 7.76 -4.58
CA ARG A 81 -12.41 6.63 -3.96
C ARG A 81 -12.10 5.29 -4.65
N PRO A 82 -12.10 5.16 -5.99
CA PRO A 82 -11.74 3.90 -6.63
C PRO A 82 -10.33 3.44 -6.27
N LEU A 83 -9.36 4.38 -6.27
CA LEU A 83 -7.97 4.08 -5.97
C LEU A 83 -7.81 3.57 -4.53
N LEU A 84 -8.43 4.26 -3.58
CA LEU A 84 -8.41 3.88 -2.17
C LEU A 84 -9.18 2.57 -1.92
N PHE A 85 -10.26 2.30 -2.67
CA PHE A 85 -11.02 1.04 -2.56
C PHE A 85 -10.15 -0.14 -2.97
N TYR A 86 -9.59 -0.12 -4.18
CA TYR A 86 -8.76 -1.23 -4.67
C TYR A 86 -7.47 -1.39 -3.88
N GLY A 87 -6.81 -0.27 -3.54
CA GLY A 87 -5.61 -0.28 -2.70
C GLY A 87 -5.92 -0.89 -1.33
N GLY A 88 -6.87 -0.32 -0.59
CA GLY A 88 -7.17 -0.77 0.76
C GLY A 88 -7.68 -2.21 0.81
N CYS A 89 -8.53 -2.65 -0.11
CA CYS A 89 -8.95 -4.05 -0.20
C CYS A 89 -7.78 -4.98 -0.51
N GLY A 90 -7.00 -4.69 -1.55
CA GLY A 90 -5.87 -5.53 -1.97
C GLY A 90 -4.81 -5.67 -0.87
N PHE A 91 -4.37 -4.57 -0.28
CA PHE A 91 -3.39 -4.59 0.82
C PHE A 91 -3.92 -5.22 2.09
N THR A 92 -5.22 -5.12 2.39
CA THR A 92 -5.84 -5.83 3.52
C THR A 92 -5.82 -7.34 3.30
N ILE A 93 -6.15 -7.81 2.09
CA ILE A 93 -6.14 -9.24 1.77
C ILE A 93 -4.73 -9.80 1.87
N MET A 94 -3.74 -9.09 1.33
CA MET A 94 -2.33 -9.50 1.43
C MET A 94 -1.85 -9.56 2.89
N ARG A 95 -2.18 -8.56 3.72
CA ARG A 95 -1.85 -8.57 5.15
C ARG A 95 -2.58 -9.70 5.89
N SER A 96 -3.85 -9.92 5.60
CA SER A 96 -4.63 -11.00 6.20
C SER A 96 -4.13 -12.38 5.78
N MET A 97 -3.65 -12.53 4.54
CA MET A 97 -2.99 -13.75 4.06
C MET A 97 -1.66 -13.98 4.76
N SER A 98 -0.82 -12.94 4.91
CA SER A 98 0.40 -12.99 5.74
C SER A 98 0.03 -13.54 7.11
N PHE A 99 -0.83 -12.83 7.86
CA PHE A 99 -1.26 -13.24 9.20
C PHE A 99 -1.74 -14.70 9.24
N ALA A 100 -2.54 -15.12 8.26
CA ALA A 100 -3.06 -16.48 8.22
C ALA A 100 -1.94 -17.52 8.09
N LEU A 101 -0.92 -17.25 7.26
CA LEU A 101 0.26 -18.10 7.12
C LEU A 101 1.07 -18.15 8.42
N GLU A 102 1.39 -17.01 9.04
CA GLU A 102 2.13 -17.01 10.30
C GLU A 102 1.32 -17.64 11.46
N ASN A 103 0.00 -17.48 11.46
CA ASN A 103 -0.87 -18.16 12.40
C ASN A 103 -0.83 -19.69 12.18
N CYS A 104 -0.70 -20.18 10.94
CA CYS A 104 -0.52 -21.60 10.66
C CYS A 104 0.83 -22.14 11.17
N GLU A 105 1.89 -21.33 11.16
CA GLU A 105 3.21 -21.74 11.66
C GLU A 105 3.32 -21.72 13.19
N LYS A 106 2.45 -20.98 13.87
CA LYS A 106 2.44 -20.90 15.32
C LYS A 106 2.13 -22.26 15.93
N LYS A 107 3.11 -22.81 16.67
CA LYS A 107 3.04 -24.11 17.36
C LYS A 107 2.02 -24.10 18.51
N ASP A 108 2.02 -23.04 19.30
CA ASP A 108 1.17 -22.94 20.50
C ASP A 108 -0.03 -22.01 20.27
N GLY A 109 -1.20 -22.61 20.12
CA GLY A 109 -2.48 -21.89 19.99
C GLY A 109 -2.60 -21.06 18.71
N ASN A 110 -3.38 -19.99 18.78
CA ASN A 110 -3.64 -19.07 17.68
C ASN A 110 -3.35 -17.64 18.10
N TYR A 111 -3.09 -16.75 17.14
CA TYR A 111 -3.21 -15.32 17.37
C TYR A 111 -4.69 -14.94 17.47
N SER A 112 -5.00 -13.90 18.24
CA SER A 112 -6.37 -13.43 18.36
C SER A 112 -6.76 -12.65 17.11
N ILE A 113 -8.06 -12.62 16.80
CA ILE A 113 -8.61 -11.76 15.73
C ILE A 113 -8.26 -10.28 15.96
N LEU A 114 -8.12 -9.87 17.22
CA LEU A 114 -7.75 -8.49 17.57
C LEU A 114 -6.36 -8.12 17.04
N GLU A 115 -5.40 -9.04 17.03
CA GLU A 115 -4.07 -8.79 16.44
C GLU A 115 -4.15 -8.63 14.91
N LEU A 116 -5.03 -9.39 14.24
CA LEU A 116 -5.29 -9.21 12.81
C LEU A 116 -5.91 -7.84 12.52
N LEU A 117 -6.82 -7.36 13.38
CA LEU A 117 -7.43 -6.04 13.24
C LEU A 117 -6.42 -4.92 13.47
N LYS A 118 -5.56 -5.02 14.50
CA LYS A 118 -4.46 -4.06 14.72
C LYS A 118 -3.54 -3.97 13.50
N TYR A 119 -3.22 -5.10 12.91
CA TYR A 119 -2.35 -5.18 11.73
C TYR A 119 -2.99 -4.59 10.47
N ASN A 120 -4.27 -4.88 10.21
CA ASN A 120 -4.97 -4.32 9.05
C ASN A 120 -5.30 -2.84 9.21
N PHE A 121 -5.79 -2.41 10.38
CA PHE A 121 -6.21 -1.03 10.63
C PHE A 121 -5.10 -0.11 11.11
N TYR A 122 -3.84 -0.48 10.94
CA TYR A 122 -2.73 0.47 11.05
C TYR A 122 -2.75 1.43 9.86
N LEU A 123 -3.22 2.66 10.08
CA LEU A 123 -3.56 3.62 9.03
C LEU A 123 -2.42 3.91 8.04
N PRO A 124 -1.16 4.13 8.47
CA PRO A 124 -0.07 4.40 7.53
C PRO A 124 0.12 3.28 6.50
N PHE A 125 -0.14 2.02 6.85
CA PHE A 125 -0.04 0.89 5.93
C PHE A 125 -1.36 0.49 5.26
N PHE A 126 -2.47 1.19 5.56
CA PHE A 126 -3.80 0.71 5.16
C PHE A 126 -4.04 0.76 3.64
N TYR A 127 -3.86 1.93 3.02
CA TYR A 127 -4.25 2.13 1.62
C TYR A 127 -3.15 1.85 0.61
N PHE A 128 -1.92 2.33 0.86
CA PHE A 128 -0.80 2.24 -0.09
C PHE A 128 0.56 2.06 0.60
N GLY A 129 0.56 1.69 1.88
CA GLY A 129 1.83 1.52 2.58
C GLY A 129 2.50 0.18 2.29
N PRO A 130 3.79 0.05 2.65
CA PRO A 130 4.52 -1.18 2.50
C PRO A 130 3.83 -2.32 3.26
N ILE A 131 3.84 -3.51 2.66
CA ILE A 131 3.41 -4.72 3.34
C ILE A 131 4.57 -5.19 4.21
N MET A 132 4.46 -4.98 5.50
CA MET A 132 5.35 -5.56 6.50
C MET A 132 4.73 -6.87 6.99
N THR A 133 5.47 -7.97 7.02
CA THR A 133 4.99 -9.27 7.51
C THR A 133 4.47 -9.18 8.95
N PHE A 134 3.49 -10.02 9.30
CA PHE A 134 2.81 -9.92 10.59
C PHE A 134 3.74 -10.17 11.77
N ASP A 135 4.72 -11.07 11.64
CA ASP A 135 5.69 -11.38 12.70
C ASP A 135 6.45 -10.12 13.15
N LYS A 136 6.97 -9.35 12.19
CA LYS A 136 7.67 -8.09 12.44
C LYS A 136 6.74 -7.04 13.03
N PHE A 137 5.53 -6.91 12.48
CA PHE A 137 4.54 -5.98 13.00
C PHE A 137 4.14 -6.32 14.44
N TYR A 138 3.85 -7.58 14.72
CA TYR A 138 3.43 -8.05 16.03
C TYR A 138 4.48 -7.79 17.11
N ILE A 139 5.76 -8.06 16.81
CA ILE A 139 6.87 -7.80 17.73
C ILE A 139 7.01 -6.30 18.00
N GLN A 140 7.02 -5.48 16.95
CA GLN A 140 7.27 -4.03 17.10
C GLN A 140 6.07 -3.29 17.70
N ALA A 141 4.85 -3.63 17.30
CA ALA A 141 3.62 -2.99 17.78
C ALA A 141 3.37 -3.27 19.27
N ASN A 142 3.72 -4.47 19.74
CA ASN A 142 3.56 -4.88 21.14
C ASN A 142 4.84 -4.67 21.98
N ASN A 143 5.89 -4.06 21.43
CA ASN A 143 7.10 -3.74 22.19
C ASN A 143 6.83 -2.60 23.21
N PRO A 144 7.01 -2.85 24.54
CA PRO A 144 6.80 -1.82 25.55
C PRO A 144 7.98 -0.83 25.68
N ASN A 145 9.16 -1.16 25.16
CA ASN A 145 10.35 -0.33 25.26
C ASN A 145 10.42 0.66 24.09
N LEU A 146 9.96 1.89 24.34
CA LEU A 146 9.87 2.97 23.34
C LEU A 146 11.06 3.94 23.41
N THR A 147 12.27 3.44 23.59
CA THR A 147 13.48 4.27 23.62
C THR A 147 13.90 4.68 22.21
N ARG A 148 14.02 5.99 21.96
CA ARG A 148 14.62 6.52 20.73
C ARG A 148 16.10 6.78 20.95
N LYS A 149 16.90 6.66 19.89
CA LYS A 149 18.31 7.10 19.92
C LYS A 149 18.39 8.62 19.89
N ASP A 150 19.44 9.19 20.48
CA ASP A 150 19.70 10.62 20.39
C ASP A 150 19.85 11.05 18.93
N GLY A 151 19.18 12.14 18.55
CA GLY A 151 19.16 12.64 17.17
C GLY A 151 18.22 11.89 16.21
N GLU A 152 17.56 10.82 16.64
CA GLU A 152 16.62 10.07 15.78
C GLU A 152 15.43 10.93 15.36
N MET A 153 14.85 11.70 16.28
CA MET A 153 13.76 12.63 15.98
C MET A 153 14.16 13.72 14.98
N TRP A 154 15.40 14.20 15.07
CA TRP A 154 15.94 15.16 14.11
C TRP A 154 16.06 14.54 12.72
N ASN A 155 16.58 13.31 12.63
CA ASN A 155 16.67 12.58 11.37
C ASN A 155 15.29 12.31 10.76
N ILE A 156 14.30 11.89 11.56
CA ILE A 156 12.92 11.70 11.08
C ILE A 156 12.33 13.01 10.57
N SER A 157 12.54 14.11 11.29
CA SER A 157 12.04 15.43 10.88
C SER A 157 12.67 15.91 9.57
N LEU A 158 13.99 15.72 9.43
CA LEU A 158 14.73 16.04 8.20
C LEU A 158 14.23 15.18 7.03
N GLN A 159 14.02 13.88 7.23
CA GLN A 159 13.45 13.00 6.22
C GLN A 159 12.03 13.43 5.82
N GLY A 160 11.18 13.81 6.78
CA GLY A 160 9.86 14.34 6.52
C GLY A 160 9.91 15.61 5.64
N LEU A 161 10.80 16.54 5.95
CA LEU A 161 11.00 17.76 5.17
C LEU A 161 11.51 17.47 3.75
N LEU A 162 12.45 16.52 3.62
CA LEU A 162 12.95 16.07 2.32
C LEU A 162 11.83 15.45 1.49
N HIS A 163 11.02 14.55 2.06
CA HIS A 163 9.89 13.95 1.35
C HIS A 163 8.85 15.00 0.94
N LEU A 164 8.57 15.99 1.78
CA LEU A 164 7.71 17.12 1.42
C LEU A 164 8.29 17.93 0.26
N GLY A 165 9.59 18.23 0.28
CA GLY A 165 10.28 18.90 -0.83
C GLY A 165 10.18 18.12 -2.14
N VAL A 166 10.39 16.80 -2.10
CA VAL A 166 10.25 15.93 -3.28
C VAL A 166 8.80 15.91 -3.78
N ILE A 167 7.79 15.84 -2.90
CA ILE A 167 6.37 15.93 -3.28
C ILE A 167 6.11 17.21 -4.06
N MET A 168 6.59 18.35 -3.55
CA MET A 168 6.38 19.65 -4.20
C MET A 168 7.07 19.71 -5.57
N ILE A 169 8.29 19.17 -5.70
CA ILE A 169 9.00 19.10 -6.97
C ILE A 169 8.24 18.22 -7.96
N VAL A 170 7.79 17.04 -7.55
CA VAL A 170 7.04 16.11 -8.42
C VAL A 170 5.70 16.74 -8.84
N ALA A 171 5.00 17.40 -7.92
CA ALA A 171 3.77 18.12 -8.21
C ALA A 171 3.99 19.24 -9.23
N ALA A 172 5.08 20.00 -9.10
CA ALA A 172 5.45 21.04 -10.05
C ALA A 172 5.79 20.43 -11.43
N LEU A 173 6.64 19.41 -11.48
CA LEU A 173 6.98 18.71 -12.73
C LEU A 173 5.73 18.18 -13.44
N LEU A 174 4.75 17.67 -12.71
CA LEU A 174 3.49 17.22 -13.30
C LEU A 174 2.67 18.35 -13.90
N HIS A 175 2.58 19.47 -13.18
CA HIS A 175 1.86 20.63 -13.65
C HIS A 175 2.46 21.20 -14.94
N PHE A 176 3.80 21.23 -15.03
CA PHE A 176 4.50 21.87 -16.16
C PHE A 176 4.84 20.93 -17.32
N MET A 177 5.15 19.65 -17.06
CA MET A 177 5.61 18.72 -18.10
C MET A 177 4.48 17.95 -18.78
N TYR A 178 3.23 18.06 -18.31
CA TYR A 178 2.07 17.45 -18.98
C TYR A 178 2.24 15.94 -19.25
N ILE A 179 3.07 15.26 -18.45
CA ILE A 179 3.47 13.84 -18.63
C ILE A 179 2.24 12.94 -18.68
N LEU A 180 1.19 13.30 -17.93
CA LEU A 180 -0.08 12.56 -17.86
C LEU A 180 -1.02 12.84 -19.05
N THR A 181 -0.92 14.00 -19.71
CA THR A 181 -1.85 14.39 -20.78
C THR A 181 -1.38 13.99 -22.18
N ILE A 182 -0.06 13.85 -22.38
CA ILE A 182 0.50 13.45 -23.69
C ILE A 182 0.08 12.03 -24.10
N PRO A 183 0.13 10.99 -23.23
CA PRO A 183 -0.29 9.64 -23.60
C PRO A 183 -1.80 9.51 -23.83
N SER A 184 -2.61 10.37 -23.20
CA SER A 184 -4.07 10.32 -23.33
C SER A 184 -4.59 10.87 -24.66
N ASP A 185 -3.81 11.70 -25.37
CA ASP A 185 -4.23 12.26 -26.66
C ASP A 185 -3.66 11.44 -27.84
N MET A 186 -4.25 10.26 -28.03
CA MET A 186 -3.93 9.33 -29.13
C MET A 186 -4.13 9.92 -30.54
N LYS A 187 -4.75 11.11 -30.66
CA LYS A 187 -4.94 11.80 -31.96
C LYS A 187 -3.64 12.46 -32.44
N LEU A 188 -2.79 12.95 -31.54
CA LEU A 188 -1.47 13.49 -31.88
C LEU A 188 -0.56 12.42 -32.47
N LEU A 189 -0.62 11.19 -31.95
CA LEU A 189 0.20 10.06 -32.39
C LEU A 189 -0.18 9.53 -33.79
N LYS A 190 -1.44 9.70 -34.22
CA LYS A 190 -1.94 9.17 -35.50
C LYS A 190 -1.56 10.01 -36.72
N ASN A 191 -1.23 11.29 -36.54
CA ASN A 191 -0.99 12.22 -37.65
C ASN A 191 0.49 12.32 -38.09
N ILE A 192 1.38 11.51 -37.52
CA ILE A 192 2.85 11.62 -37.66
C ILE A 192 3.39 10.64 -38.74
N SER A 193 2.63 10.40 -39.81
CA SER A 193 2.99 9.42 -40.85
C SER A 193 3.86 10.01 -41.95
N ASP A 194 5.18 10.02 -41.73
CA ASP A 194 6.24 9.95 -42.75
C ASP A 194 7.36 9.10 -42.15
N TRP A 195 8.14 8.32 -42.90
CA TRP A 195 9.08 7.32 -42.33
C TRP A 195 10.10 7.90 -41.31
N ALA A 196 10.62 9.11 -41.57
CA ALA A 196 11.50 9.83 -40.66
C ALA A 196 10.74 10.30 -39.41
N LEU A 197 9.54 10.86 -39.60
CA LEU A 197 8.60 11.20 -38.53
C LEU A 197 8.15 9.96 -37.73
N GLY A 198 8.08 8.79 -38.34
CA GLY A 198 7.76 7.50 -37.71
C GLY A 198 8.89 7.03 -36.80
N MET A 199 10.16 7.23 -37.19
CA MET A 199 11.30 6.98 -36.32
C MET A 199 11.33 7.96 -35.13
N TYR A 200 11.08 9.25 -35.37
CA TYR A 200 10.95 10.25 -34.29
C TYR A 200 9.76 9.94 -33.36
N ALA A 201 8.62 9.53 -33.91
CA ALA A 201 7.44 9.13 -33.16
C ALA A 201 7.72 7.89 -32.29
N PHE A 202 8.38 6.87 -32.85
CA PHE A 202 8.78 5.68 -32.10
C PHE A 202 9.72 6.03 -30.94
N THR A 203 10.71 6.91 -31.18
CA THR A 203 11.64 7.37 -30.13
C THR A 203 10.91 8.21 -29.07
N CYS A 204 9.95 9.05 -29.47
CA CYS A 204 9.08 9.78 -28.54
C CYS A 204 8.21 8.84 -27.69
N ILE A 205 7.61 7.81 -28.29
CA ILE A 205 6.78 6.83 -27.57
C ILE A 205 7.62 6.07 -26.56
N LEU A 206 8.83 5.62 -26.94
CA LEU A 206 9.75 4.97 -26.01
C LEU A 206 10.18 5.91 -24.88
N GLY A 207 10.50 7.17 -25.20
CA GLY A 207 10.81 8.20 -24.20
C GLY A 207 9.64 8.47 -23.25
N LEU A 208 8.42 8.54 -23.77
CA LEU A 208 7.20 8.74 -22.99
C LEU A 208 6.90 7.54 -22.08
N ALA A 209 7.08 6.32 -22.58
CA ALA A 209 6.93 5.10 -21.79
C ALA A 209 7.96 5.05 -20.66
N TYR A 210 9.23 5.39 -20.96
CA TYR A 210 10.30 5.46 -19.98
C TYR A 210 10.01 6.51 -18.90
N LEU A 211 9.59 7.72 -19.28
CA LEU A 211 9.26 8.79 -18.34
C LEU A 211 8.08 8.41 -17.45
N ASN A 212 7.04 7.77 -17.99
CA ASN A 212 5.91 7.27 -17.18
C ASN A 212 6.36 6.22 -16.16
N LEU A 213 7.25 5.31 -16.55
CA LEU A 213 7.76 4.27 -15.68
C LEU A 213 8.64 4.84 -14.54
N VAL A 214 9.53 5.79 -14.87
CA VAL A 214 10.31 6.52 -13.86
C VAL A 214 9.38 7.30 -12.93
N TYR A 215 8.36 7.94 -13.49
CA TYR A 215 7.38 8.70 -12.73
C TYR A 215 6.58 7.83 -11.76
N ASP A 216 6.09 6.67 -12.18
CA ASP A 216 5.39 5.73 -11.31
C ASP A 216 6.29 5.21 -10.20
N TRP A 217 7.58 4.98 -10.49
CA TRP A 217 8.56 4.67 -9.46
C TRP A 217 8.74 5.83 -8.47
N VAL A 218 8.87 7.07 -8.94
CA VAL A 218 9.01 8.25 -8.06
C VAL A 218 7.80 8.41 -7.15
N LYS A 219 6.57 8.26 -7.67
CA LYS A 219 5.35 8.26 -6.83
C LYS A 219 5.43 7.23 -5.71
N ALA A 220 5.76 6.00 -6.07
CA ALA A 220 5.84 4.91 -5.11
C ALA A 220 6.93 5.19 -4.07
N ALA A 221 8.12 5.63 -4.48
CA ALA A 221 9.22 5.97 -3.58
C ALA A 221 8.84 7.11 -2.62
N VAL A 222 8.12 8.13 -3.09
CA VAL A 222 7.64 9.24 -2.27
C VAL A 222 6.57 8.79 -1.29
N MET A 223 5.56 8.03 -1.74
CA MET A 223 4.51 7.48 -0.87
C MET A 223 5.11 6.60 0.23
N PHE A 224 6.02 5.69 -0.13
CA PHE A 224 6.76 4.87 0.83
C PHE A 224 7.57 5.74 1.79
N GLY A 225 8.24 6.78 1.31
CA GLY A 225 9.00 7.72 2.13
C GLY A 225 8.17 8.41 3.22
N VAL A 226 7.02 8.97 2.84
CA VAL A 226 6.10 9.62 3.79
C VAL A 226 5.57 8.61 4.80
N ILE A 227 5.05 7.48 4.32
CA ILE A 227 4.47 6.44 5.18
C ILE A 227 5.51 5.88 6.14
N ASN A 228 6.74 5.66 5.66
CA ASN A 228 7.84 5.18 6.48
C ASN A 228 8.23 6.19 7.55
N THR A 229 8.25 7.48 7.22
CA THR A 229 8.53 8.55 8.19
C THR A 229 7.48 8.56 9.31
N ILE A 230 6.19 8.46 8.96
CA ILE A 230 5.10 8.37 9.95
C ILE A 230 5.24 7.12 10.81
N SER A 231 5.50 5.96 10.20
CA SER A 231 5.69 4.71 10.96
C SER A 231 6.87 4.76 11.92
N ARG A 232 7.96 5.43 11.55
CA ARG A 232 9.10 5.66 12.45
C ARG A 232 8.75 6.57 13.61
N LEU A 233 7.87 7.56 13.42
CA LEU A 233 7.31 8.34 14.54
C LEU A 233 6.54 7.43 15.50
N ASP A 234 5.84 6.43 15.00
CA ASP A 234 5.09 5.45 15.80
C ASP A 234 5.98 4.35 16.44
N HIS A 235 7.31 4.44 16.29
CA HIS A 235 8.31 3.44 16.69
C HIS A 235 8.14 2.08 15.99
N LEU A 236 7.66 2.10 14.75
CA LEU A 236 7.72 0.96 13.84
C LEU A 236 8.89 1.17 12.87
N ASP A 237 9.60 0.10 12.56
CA ASP A 237 10.65 0.08 11.55
C ASP A 237 10.07 -0.52 10.25
N PRO A 238 9.65 0.35 9.30
CA PRO A 238 8.98 -0.07 8.08
C PRO A 238 9.96 -0.75 7.10
N PRO A 239 9.44 -1.56 6.15
CA PRO A 239 10.24 -2.12 5.06
C PRO A 239 10.97 -1.03 4.25
N LYS A 240 12.12 -1.40 3.69
CA LYS A 240 12.92 -0.53 2.83
C LYS A 240 12.10 -0.09 1.60
N PRO A 241 12.29 1.15 1.12
CA PRO A 241 11.61 1.62 -0.08
C PRO A 241 12.01 0.79 -1.31
N PRO A 242 11.19 0.80 -2.38
CA PRO A 242 11.50 0.08 -3.61
C PRO A 242 12.82 0.56 -4.22
N LYS A 243 13.65 -0.39 -4.67
CA LYS A 243 14.89 -0.09 -5.41
C LYS A 243 14.55 0.64 -6.73
N CYS A 244 15.46 1.47 -7.22
CA CYS A 244 15.27 2.20 -8.47
C CYS A 244 15.15 1.24 -9.66
N ILE A 245 14.10 1.40 -10.46
CA ILE A 245 13.81 0.52 -11.61
C ILE A 245 14.90 0.57 -12.69
N THR A 246 15.66 1.66 -12.78
CA THR A 246 16.79 1.78 -13.72
C THR A 246 18.04 1.02 -13.25
N MET A 247 18.07 0.57 -12.00
CA MET A 247 19.17 -0.17 -11.40
C MET A 247 18.88 -1.68 -11.45
N LEU A 248 18.61 -2.19 -12.66
CA LEU A 248 18.18 -3.59 -12.88
C LEU A 248 19.16 -4.63 -12.30
N TYR A 249 20.46 -4.32 -12.32
CA TYR A 249 21.51 -5.20 -11.77
C TYR A 249 21.41 -5.40 -10.24
N VAL A 250 20.73 -4.51 -9.53
CA VAL A 250 20.57 -4.61 -8.06
C VAL A 250 19.41 -5.55 -7.69
N PHE A 251 18.60 -5.98 -8.65
CA PHE A 251 17.53 -6.96 -8.43
C PHE A 251 18.01 -8.41 -8.46
N SER A 252 19.18 -8.70 -9.06
CA SER A 252 19.79 -10.04 -8.99
C SER A 252 20.54 -10.33 -7.69
N GLU A 253 20.76 -9.31 -6.85
CA GLU A 253 21.49 -9.43 -5.57
C GLU A 253 20.57 -9.66 -4.36
N THR A 254 19.31 -10.05 -4.58
CA THR A 254 18.33 -10.40 -3.53
C THR A 254 17.81 -11.81 -3.72
#